data_AF-A0A1S9PBG6-F1
#
_entry.id   AF-A0A1S9PBG6-F1
#
_cell.length_a   1.000
_cell.length_b   1.000
_cell.length_c   1.000
_cell.angle_alpha   90.00
_cell.angle_beta   90.00
_cell.angle_gamma   90.00
#
_symmetry.space_group_name_H-M   'P 1'
#
loop_
_entity.id
_entity.type
_entity.pdbx_description
1 polymer ?
#
loop_
_entity_poly.entity_id
_entity_poly.type
_entity_poly.pdbx_seq_one_letter_code
_entity_poly.pdbx_strand_id
1 'polypeptide(L)'
;MEENFSLEEWAASVRDAMADKLSRHHAEVFESKSYQDEIKYLKKITLHFAETLRSISIYSTRARHIYDNFLTIHVIDELNESALGILTLVENGIHNIPKRELRYLIELITKYVIIDYEKMGAGLEDKLDHLRNGIPNSSIEVIDRYSTPFPPPEQQQFRDEVKDFFYKACAYVHPSRKQLDEQLKNRQNGNTIGFESTAMLTAVNKLIFRAYDMILVMIFHGFGPSMSKDVFEVLLDEDKKWAFHKGKYVRAFRKQLN
;
A
#
# COMPACT_ATOMS: atom_id res chain seq x y z
N MET A 1 53.20 5.86 12.91
CA MET A 1 52.56 6.48 14.08
C MET A 1 51.07 6.40 13.80
N GLU A 2 50.40 5.41 14.35
CA GLU A 2 48.93 5.45 14.43
C GLU A 2 48.59 6.50 15.48
N GLU A 3 47.98 7.61 15.06
CA GLU A 3 47.38 8.55 16.00
C GLU A 3 46.29 7.79 16.77
N ASN A 4 46.57 7.49 18.04
CA ASN A 4 45.56 7.00 18.98
C ASN A 4 44.60 8.14 19.25
N PHE A 5 43.60 8.30 18.38
CA PHE A 5 42.42 9.11 18.67
C PHE A 5 41.80 8.61 19.96
N SER A 6 41.56 9.52 20.92
CA SER A 6 40.74 9.16 22.07
C SER A 6 39.32 8.81 21.60
N LEU A 7 38.64 7.92 22.33
CA LEU A 7 37.25 7.58 22.04
C LEU A 7 36.34 8.83 22.02
N GLU A 8 36.69 9.85 22.80
CA GLU A 8 35.97 11.13 22.87
C GLU A 8 36.15 11.97 21.60
N GLU A 9 37.39 12.07 21.10
CA GLU A 9 37.70 12.76 19.84
C GLU A 9 37.08 12.06 18.63
N TRP A 10 37.11 10.72 18.59
CA TRP A 10 36.42 9.95 17.56
C TRP A 10 34.90 10.17 17.60
N ALA A 11 34.30 10.12 18.79
CA ALA A 11 32.86 10.34 18.95
C ALA A 11 32.44 11.79 18.62
N ALA A 12 33.29 12.78 18.87
CA ALA A 12 33.07 14.15 18.43
C ALA A 12 33.11 14.26 16.90
N SER A 13 34.15 13.70 16.27
CA SER A 13 34.30 13.68 14.81
C SER A 13 33.11 13.03 14.10
N VAL A 14 32.61 11.89 14.60
CA VAL A 14 31.44 11.22 14.04
C VAL A 14 30.18 12.08 14.17
N ARG A 15 29.97 12.75 15.31
CA ARG A 15 28.82 13.65 15.52
C ARG A 15 28.86 14.83 14.55
N ASP A 16 30.01 15.45 14.39
CA ASP A 16 30.18 16.60 13.49
C ASP A 16 29.97 16.19 12.03
N ALA A 17 30.51 15.04 11.61
CA ALA A 17 30.30 14.50 10.26
C ALA A 17 28.82 14.17 10.00
N MET A 18 28.11 13.63 10.99
CA MET A 18 26.67 13.36 10.88
C MET A 18 25.84 14.64 10.84
N ALA A 19 26.18 15.65 11.63
CA ALA A 19 25.51 16.95 11.62
C ALA A 19 25.70 17.68 10.29
N ASP A 20 26.92 17.66 9.73
CA ASP A 20 27.20 18.21 8.39
C ASP A 20 26.41 17.47 7.30
N LYS A 21 26.42 16.13 7.33
CA LYS A 21 25.64 15.32 6.37
C LYS A 21 24.15 15.65 6.45
N LEU A 22 23.60 15.78 7.66
CA LEU A 22 22.20 16.13 7.90
C LEU A 22 21.87 17.52 7.34
N SER A 23 22.71 18.51 7.64
CA SER A 23 22.54 19.88 7.15
C SER A 23 22.52 19.92 5.62
N ARG A 24 23.48 19.26 4.96
CA ARG A 24 23.55 19.19 3.49
C ARG A 24 22.37 18.47 2.89
N HIS A 25 22.00 17.29 3.41
CA HIS A 25 20.83 16.56 2.92
C HIS A 25 19.55 17.37 3.09
N HIS A 26 19.39 18.07 4.22
CA HIS A 26 18.22 18.89 4.48
C HIS A 26 18.10 20.02 3.45
N ALA A 27 19.18 20.76 3.21
CA ALA A 27 19.20 21.89 2.27
C ALA A 27 19.09 21.44 0.80
N GLU A 28 19.78 20.37 0.40
CA GLU A 28 19.89 19.98 -1.00
C GLU A 28 18.75 19.05 -1.46
N VAL A 29 18.25 18.20 -0.57
CA VAL A 29 17.30 17.14 -0.92
C VAL A 29 15.96 17.38 -0.23
N PHE A 30 15.91 17.42 1.10
CA PHE A 30 14.65 17.48 1.84
C PHE A 30 13.86 18.75 1.52
N GLU A 31 14.50 19.93 1.55
CA GLU A 31 13.86 21.22 1.21
C GLU A 31 13.63 21.39 -0.29
N SER A 32 14.20 20.52 -1.12
CA SER A 32 14.01 20.60 -2.56
C SER A 32 12.53 20.48 -2.91
N LYS A 33 12.08 21.31 -3.86
CA LYS A 33 10.70 21.28 -4.34
C LYS A 33 10.29 19.87 -4.80
N SER A 34 11.20 19.17 -5.48
CA SER A 34 10.97 17.82 -5.98
C SER A 34 10.65 16.81 -4.88
N TYR A 35 11.39 16.84 -3.77
CA TYR A 35 11.18 15.95 -2.63
C TYR A 35 9.89 16.30 -1.90
N GLN A 36 9.65 17.60 -1.65
CA GLN A 36 8.44 18.08 -1.00
C GLN A 36 7.17 17.77 -1.81
N ASP A 37 7.23 17.84 -3.14
CA ASP A 37 6.10 17.47 -4.00
C ASP A 37 5.80 15.96 -3.93
N GLU A 38 6.82 15.11 -3.78
CA GLU A 38 6.64 13.67 -3.55
C GLU A 38 6.08 13.36 -2.16
N ILE A 39 6.49 14.07 -1.11
CA ILE A 39 5.87 13.95 0.23
C ILE A 39 4.40 14.36 0.19
N LYS A 40 4.08 15.49 -0.47
CA LYS A 40 2.69 15.91 -0.66
C LYS A 40 1.87 14.89 -1.44
N TYR A 41 2.47 14.28 -2.46
CA TYR A 41 1.82 13.23 -3.23
C TYR A 41 1.54 11.99 -2.37
N LEU A 42 2.52 11.53 -1.57
CA LEU A 42 2.35 10.43 -0.62
C LEU A 42 1.19 10.68 0.36
N LYS A 43 1.16 11.86 0.99
CA LYS A 43 0.06 12.27 1.87
C LYS A 43 -1.27 12.21 1.15
N LYS A 44 -1.34 12.82 -0.04
CA LYS A 44 -2.55 12.87 -0.84
C LYS A 44 -3.09 11.47 -1.16
N ILE A 45 -2.26 10.57 -1.69
CA ILE A 45 -2.72 9.22 -2.07
C ILE A 45 -3.15 8.40 -0.84
N THR A 46 -2.47 8.57 0.30
CA THR A 46 -2.79 7.86 1.54
C THR A 46 -4.09 8.36 2.15
N LEU A 47 -4.27 9.68 2.25
CA LEU A 47 -5.49 10.28 2.79
C LEU A 47 -6.69 9.95 1.91
N HIS A 48 -6.57 10.10 0.59
CA HIS A 48 -7.65 9.74 -0.33
C HIS A 48 -7.99 8.24 -0.27
N PHE A 49 -7.01 7.36 -0.04
CA PHE A 49 -7.25 5.93 0.17
C PHE A 49 -8.06 5.72 1.45
N ALA A 50 -7.60 6.28 2.57
CA ALA A 50 -8.23 6.11 3.88
C ALA A 50 -9.64 6.72 3.94
N GLU A 51 -9.83 7.91 3.36
CA GLU A 51 -11.14 8.57 3.24
C GLU A 51 -12.11 7.73 2.41
N THR A 52 -11.63 7.10 1.34
CA THR A 52 -12.46 6.19 0.52
C THR A 52 -12.89 4.97 1.33
N LEU A 53 -11.96 4.32 2.02
CA LEU A 53 -12.26 3.16 2.87
C LEU A 53 -13.25 3.53 3.98
N ARG A 54 -13.04 4.65 4.67
CA ARG A 54 -13.95 5.13 5.71
C ARG A 54 -15.34 5.44 5.13
N SER A 55 -15.40 6.04 3.94
CA SER A 55 -16.67 6.31 3.25
C SER A 55 -17.42 5.02 2.94
N ILE A 56 -16.73 3.99 2.45
CA ILE A 56 -17.32 2.66 2.19
C ILE A 56 -17.82 2.02 3.50
N SER A 57 -17.03 2.05 4.57
CA SER A 57 -17.45 1.54 5.89
C SER A 57 -18.73 2.24 6.37
N ILE A 58 -18.77 3.57 6.35
CA ILE A 58 -19.96 4.34 6.76
C ILE A 58 -21.16 4.01 5.86
N TYR A 59 -20.96 3.98 4.53
CA TYR A 59 -22.04 3.72 3.59
C TYR A 59 -22.58 2.29 3.73
N SER A 60 -21.73 1.33 4.08
CA SER A 60 -22.11 -0.07 4.28
C SER A 60 -23.10 -0.28 5.42
N THR A 61 -23.16 0.62 6.40
CA THR A 61 -24.17 0.58 7.49
C THR A 61 -25.61 0.62 6.98
N ARG A 62 -25.83 1.13 5.76
CA ARG A 62 -27.14 1.15 5.06
C ARG A 62 -27.59 -0.26 4.63
N ALA A 63 -26.65 -1.18 4.49
CA ALA A 63 -26.88 -2.58 4.14
C ALA A 63 -26.33 -3.47 5.27
N ARG A 64 -27.10 -3.60 6.36
CA ARG A 64 -26.68 -4.29 7.59
C ARG A 64 -26.03 -5.66 7.35
N HIS A 65 -26.55 -6.47 6.42
CA HIS A 65 -25.96 -7.77 6.09
C HIS A 65 -24.52 -7.68 5.54
N ILE A 66 -24.19 -6.62 4.79
CA ILE A 66 -22.83 -6.35 4.29
C ILE A 66 -21.96 -5.89 5.46
N TYR A 67 -22.41 -4.88 6.20
CA TYR A 67 -21.68 -4.34 7.34
C TYR A 67 -21.33 -5.39 8.40
N ASP A 68 -22.30 -6.25 8.75
CA ASP A 68 -22.13 -7.24 9.81
C ASP A 68 -21.30 -8.46 9.34
N ASN A 69 -21.35 -8.84 8.07
CA ASN A 69 -20.83 -10.13 7.62
C ASN A 69 -19.71 -10.08 6.59
N PHE A 70 -19.38 -8.94 5.96
CA PHE A 70 -18.36 -8.92 4.91
C PHE A 70 -16.97 -8.67 5.48
N LEU A 71 -16.04 -9.61 5.26
CA LEU A 71 -14.66 -9.50 5.72
C LEU A 71 -13.98 -8.25 5.13
N THR A 72 -14.29 -7.93 3.88
CA THR A 72 -13.83 -6.72 3.19
C THR A 72 -14.26 -5.41 3.86
N ILE A 73 -15.33 -5.42 4.67
CA ILE A 73 -15.76 -4.26 5.45
C ILE A 73 -15.10 -4.26 6.84
N HIS A 74 -15.05 -5.42 7.52
CA HIS A 74 -14.41 -5.56 8.83
C HIS A 74 -12.92 -5.20 8.82
N VAL A 75 -12.24 -5.37 7.70
CA VAL A 75 -10.81 -5.08 7.55
C VAL A 75 -10.49 -3.60 7.31
N ILE A 76 -11.50 -2.74 7.16
CA ILE A 76 -11.28 -1.33 6.78
C ILE A 76 -10.41 -0.58 7.81
N ASP A 77 -10.62 -0.81 9.10
CA ASP A 77 -9.81 -0.15 10.13
C ASP A 77 -8.35 -0.61 10.07
N GLU A 78 -8.11 -1.91 9.86
CA GLU A 78 -6.75 -2.45 9.67
C GLU A 78 -6.08 -1.90 8.41
N LEU A 79 -6.81 -1.81 7.28
CA LEU A 79 -6.30 -1.17 6.06
C LEU A 79 -5.93 0.31 6.29
N ASN A 80 -6.72 1.04 7.07
CA ASN A 80 -6.45 2.42 7.43
C ASN A 80 -5.22 2.55 8.34
N GLU A 81 -5.11 1.70 9.35
CA GLU A 81 -3.94 1.65 10.25
C GLU A 81 -2.66 1.40 9.47
N SER A 82 -2.65 0.38 8.60
CA SER A 82 -1.49 0.08 7.77
C SER A 82 -1.17 1.21 6.79
N ALA A 83 -2.19 1.86 6.20
CA ALA A 83 -1.97 2.99 5.29
C ALA A 83 -1.31 4.18 5.99
N LEU A 84 -1.77 4.53 7.20
CA LEU A 84 -1.16 5.58 8.02
C LEU A 84 0.23 5.19 8.52
N GLY A 85 0.43 3.92 8.91
CA GLY A 85 1.74 3.40 9.28
C GLY A 85 2.74 3.48 8.12
N ILE A 86 2.32 3.11 6.91
CA ILE A 86 3.13 3.27 5.69
C ILE A 86 3.52 4.74 5.48
N LEU A 87 2.57 5.67 5.59
CA LEU A 87 2.86 7.10 5.47
C LEU A 87 3.92 7.53 6.48
N THR A 88 3.73 7.22 7.76
CA THR A 88 4.69 7.59 8.80
C THR A 88 6.07 6.99 8.55
N LEU A 89 6.16 5.71 8.17
CA LEU A 89 7.43 5.06 7.87
C LEU A 89 8.15 5.72 6.71
N VAL A 90 7.45 5.99 5.60
CA VAL A 90 8.06 6.58 4.40
C VAL A 90 8.46 8.03 4.64
N GLU A 91 7.68 8.83 5.36
CA GLU A 91 8.06 10.20 5.73
C GLU A 91 9.34 10.26 6.57
N ASN A 92 9.61 9.20 7.34
CA ASN A 92 10.82 9.06 8.15
C ASN A 92 11.94 8.27 7.42
N GLY A 93 11.84 8.10 6.10
CA GLY A 93 12.88 7.47 5.27
C GLY A 93 12.88 5.92 5.28
N ILE A 94 11.94 5.30 5.97
CA ILE A 94 11.89 3.85 6.12
C ILE A 94 11.11 3.23 4.95
N HIS A 95 11.82 2.83 3.90
CA HIS A 95 11.19 2.41 2.63
C HIS A 95 10.99 0.90 2.45
N ASN A 96 11.71 0.04 3.18
CA ASN A 96 11.60 -1.41 3.00
C ASN A 96 10.45 -2.03 3.80
N ILE A 97 10.16 -1.50 4.99
CA ILE A 97 9.05 -1.98 5.82
C ILE A 97 7.70 -1.78 5.12
N PRO A 98 7.40 -0.61 4.52
CA PRO A 98 6.20 -0.42 3.70
C PRO A 98 6.02 -1.45 2.60
N LYS A 99 7.08 -1.93 1.95
CA LYS A 99 6.97 -2.96 0.89
C LYS A 99 6.46 -4.28 1.46
N ARG A 100 6.88 -4.65 2.68
CA ARG A 100 6.38 -5.84 3.39
C ARG A 100 4.92 -5.65 3.78
N GLU A 101 4.58 -4.46 4.26
CA GLU A 101 3.21 -4.12 4.64
C GLU A 101 2.26 -4.17 3.44
N LEU A 102 2.64 -3.59 2.30
CA LEU A 102 1.85 -3.66 1.07
C LEU A 102 1.66 -5.10 0.57
N ARG A 103 2.63 -5.99 0.77
CA ARG A 103 2.47 -7.43 0.48
C ARG A 103 1.33 -8.01 1.32
N TYR A 104 1.37 -7.73 2.62
CA TYR A 104 0.37 -8.20 3.56
C TYR A 104 -1.02 -7.69 3.17
N LEU A 105 -1.18 -6.39 2.92
CA LEU A 105 -2.47 -5.80 2.55
C LEU A 105 -3.05 -6.41 1.25
N ILE A 106 -2.22 -6.61 0.23
CA ILE A 106 -2.64 -7.24 -1.03
C ILE A 106 -3.10 -8.67 -0.80
N GLU A 107 -2.34 -9.45 -0.02
CA GLU A 107 -2.70 -10.83 0.30
C GLU A 107 -4.01 -10.89 1.12
N LEU A 108 -4.11 -10.06 2.15
CA LEU A 108 -5.26 -9.95 3.04
C LEU A 108 -6.54 -9.65 2.25
N ILE A 109 -6.54 -8.57 1.47
CA ILE A 109 -7.75 -8.17 0.75
C ILE A 109 -8.13 -9.17 -0.34
N THR A 110 -7.14 -9.78 -0.99
CA THR A 110 -7.38 -10.83 -1.99
C THR A 110 -8.12 -12.00 -1.37
N LYS A 111 -7.69 -12.47 -0.20
CA LYS A 111 -8.37 -13.57 0.49
C LYS A 111 -9.78 -13.16 0.92
N TYR A 112 -9.93 -11.96 1.48
CA TYR A 112 -11.22 -11.52 2.03
C TYR A 112 -12.27 -11.33 0.96
N VAL A 113 -11.92 -10.70 -0.17
CA VAL A 113 -12.86 -10.52 -1.27
C VAL A 113 -13.29 -11.88 -1.84
N ILE A 114 -12.37 -12.84 -1.98
CA ILE A 114 -12.69 -14.19 -2.46
C ILE A 114 -13.66 -14.89 -1.51
N ILE A 115 -13.39 -14.84 -0.20
CA ILE A 115 -14.26 -15.48 0.80
C ILE A 115 -15.65 -14.84 0.81
N ASP A 116 -15.74 -13.51 0.74
CA ASP A 116 -17.02 -12.81 0.66
C ASP A 116 -17.86 -13.27 -0.54
N TYR A 117 -17.21 -13.59 -1.67
CA TYR A 117 -17.88 -14.17 -2.84
C TYR A 117 -18.20 -15.67 -2.69
N GLU A 118 -17.24 -16.50 -2.29
CA GLU A 118 -17.43 -17.95 -2.14
C GLU A 118 -18.46 -18.31 -1.06
N LYS A 119 -18.61 -17.44 -0.05
CA LYS A 119 -19.52 -17.59 1.09
C LYS A 119 -20.55 -16.46 1.13
N MET A 120 -21.01 -16.02 -0.04
CA MET A 120 -22.06 -15.01 -0.15
C MET A 120 -23.30 -15.43 0.64
N GLY A 121 -23.83 -14.52 1.46
CA GLY A 121 -24.99 -14.77 2.32
C GLY A 121 -24.70 -15.55 3.61
N ALA A 122 -23.50 -16.10 3.80
CA ALA A 122 -23.09 -16.71 5.06
C ALA A 122 -22.80 -15.65 6.13
N GLY A 123 -22.93 -16.05 7.40
CA GLY A 123 -22.56 -15.20 8.54
C GLY A 123 -21.05 -15.02 8.67
N LEU A 124 -20.64 -14.05 9.49
CA LEU A 124 -19.22 -13.76 9.72
C LEU A 124 -18.42 -14.99 10.22
N GLU A 125 -18.97 -15.75 11.17
CA GLU A 125 -18.29 -16.93 11.74
C GLU A 125 -17.97 -18.00 10.68
N ASP A 126 -18.93 -18.33 9.80
CA ASP A 126 -18.71 -19.30 8.71
C ASP A 126 -17.62 -18.84 7.75
N LYS A 127 -17.50 -17.52 7.53
CA LYS A 127 -16.45 -16.93 6.70
C LYS A 127 -15.08 -17.00 7.37
N LEU A 128 -15.02 -16.78 8.69
CA LEU A 128 -13.79 -16.94 9.47
C LEU A 128 -13.32 -18.39 9.52
N ASP A 129 -14.25 -19.34 9.65
CA ASP A 129 -13.95 -20.77 9.59
C ASP A 129 -13.43 -21.17 8.20
N HIS A 130 -14.00 -20.60 7.13
CA HIS A 130 -13.50 -20.82 5.76
C HIS A 130 -12.14 -20.16 5.53
N LEU A 131 -11.88 -18.97 6.09
CA LEU A 131 -10.56 -18.34 6.07
C LEU A 131 -9.50 -19.26 6.68
N ARG A 132 -9.82 -19.87 7.82
CA ARG A 132 -8.90 -20.74 8.56
C ARG A 132 -8.62 -22.08 7.87
N ASN A 133 -9.66 -22.69 7.28
CA ASN A 133 -9.59 -24.08 6.82
C ASN A 133 -9.57 -24.23 5.28
N GLY A 134 -10.14 -23.27 4.55
CA GLY A 134 -10.33 -23.33 3.09
C GLY A 134 -9.34 -22.52 2.27
N ILE A 135 -8.60 -21.61 2.92
CA ILE A 135 -7.64 -20.71 2.26
C ILE A 135 -6.22 -20.99 2.78
N PRO A 136 -5.21 -21.12 1.89
CA PRO A 136 -3.82 -21.28 2.32
C PRO A 136 -3.30 -20.10 3.17
N ASN A 137 -2.55 -20.41 4.22
CA ASN A 137 -2.02 -19.42 5.17
C ASN A 137 -1.13 -18.36 4.51
N SER A 138 -0.23 -18.74 3.59
CA SER A 138 0.53 -17.77 2.80
C SER A 138 0.67 -18.18 1.34
N SER A 139 -0.21 -17.65 0.50
CA SER A 139 -0.18 -17.87 -0.95
C SER A 139 -1.04 -16.85 -1.67
N ILE A 140 -0.49 -16.20 -2.68
CA ILE A 140 -1.25 -15.33 -3.58
C ILE A 140 -1.97 -16.11 -4.68
N GLU A 141 -1.64 -17.38 -4.90
CA GLU A 141 -2.24 -18.20 -5.98
C GLU A 141 -3.76 -18.35 -5.85
N VAL A 142 -4.30 -18.10 -4.64
CA VAL A 142 -5.75 -18.01 -4.41
C VAL A 142 -6.42 -16.97 -5.31
N ILE A 143 -5.71 -15.93 -5.78
CA ILE A 143 -6.21 -14.91 -6.72
C ILE A 143 -6.76 -15.51 -8.02
N ASP A 144 -6.34 -16.72 -8.43
CA ASP A 144 -6.90 -17.37 -9.63
C ASP A 144 -8.38 -17.77 -9.47
N ARG A 145 -8.83 -17.90 -8.22
CA ARG A 145 -10.24 -18.12 -7.87
C ARG A 145 -11.06 -16.84 -7.91
N TYR A 146 -10.41 -15.67 -7.90
CA TYR A 146 -11.08 -14.39 -7.81
C TYR A 146 -11.75 -14.01 -9.14
N SER A 147 -13.07 -14.12 -9.21
CA SER A 147 -13.88 -13.59 -10.31
C SER A 147 -13.85 -12.07 -10.32
N THR A 148 -12.81 -11.47 -10.89
CA THR A 148 -12.64 -10.01 -10.99
C THR A 148 -13.85 -9.32 -11.65
N PRO A 149 -14.10 -8.03 -11.37
CA PRO A 149 -15.17 -7.27 -12.01
C PRO A 149 -14.90 -6.89 -13.49
N PHE A 150 -13.77 -7.34 -14.05
CA PHE A 150 -13.33 -6.97 -15.39
C PHE A 150 -13.66 -8.06 -16.42
N PRO A 151 -13.95 -7.69 -17.67
CA PRO A 151 -13.98 -8.63 -18.78
C PRO A 151 -12.56 -9.10 -19.15
N PRO A 152 -12.43 -10.20 -19.91
CA PRO A 152 -11.17 -10.54 -20.58
C PRO A 152 -10.83 -9.49 -21.66
N PRO A 153 -9.54 -9.14 -21.86
CA PRO A 153 -8.35 -9.69 -21.18
C PRO A 153 -7.97 -9.00 -19.86
N GLU A 154 -8.62 -7.89 -19.48
CA GLU A 154 -8.29 -7.09 -18.29
C GLU A 154 -8.37 -7.90 -16.99
N GLN A 155 -9.27 -8.87 -16.92
CA GLN A 155 -9.36 -9.83 -15.82
C GLN A 155 -8.01 -10.53 -15.57
N GLN A 156 -7.42 -11.13 -16.60
CA GLN A 156 -6.16 -11.86 -16.45
C GLN A 156 -5.03 -10.89 -16.11
N GLN A 157 -5.02 -9.72 -16.76
CA GLN A 157 -4.04 -8.69 -16.47
C GLN A 157 -4.08 -8.23 -15.01
N PHE A 158 -5.27 -8.07 -14.41
CA PHE A 158 -5.41 -7.73 -13.00
C PHE A 158 -4.82 -8.81 -12.10
N ARG A 159 -5.19 -10.07 -12.33
CA ARG A 159 -4.68 -11.21 -11.53
C ARG A 159 -3.16 -11.32 -11.63
N ASP A 160 -2.61 -11.24 -12.85
CA ASP A 160 -1.17 -11.31 -13.08
C ASP A 160 -0.41 -10.18 -12.40
N GLU A 161 -0.96 -8.96 -12.42
CA GLU A 161 -0.34 -7.83 -11.74
C GLU A 161 -0.40 -7.92 -10.21
N VAL A 162 -1.49 -8.46 -9.65
CA VAL A 162 -1.57 -8.76 -8.22
C VAL A 162 -0.52 -9.79 -7.82
N LYS A 163 -0.37 -10.88 -8.60
CA LYS A 163 0.69 -11.89 -8.37
C LYS A 163 2.08 -11.29 -8.48
N ASP A 164 2.35 -10.56 -9.56
CA ASP A 164 3.64 -9.88 -9.79
C ASP A 164 4.00 -8.94 -8.63
N PHE A 165 3.04 -8.15 -8.17
CA PHE A 165 3.21 -7.26 -7.03
C PHE A 165 3.58 -8.06 -5.77
N PHE A 166 2.78 -9.07 -5.43
CA PHE A 166 3.01 -9.91 -4.26
C PHE A 166 4.39 -10.56 -4.29
N TYR A 167 4.77 -11.21 -5.40
CA TYR A 167 6.05 -11.88 -5.54
C TYR A 167 7.24 -10.92 -5.43
N LYS A 168 7.14 -9.73 -6.04
CA LYS A 168 8.18 -8.70 -5.90
C LYS A 168 8.29 -8.20 -4.46
N ALA A 169 7.18 -8.10 -3.74
CA ALA A 169 7.14 -7.67 -2.35
C ALA A 169 7.65 -8.76 -1.38
N CYS A 170 7.46 -10.04 -1.72
CA CYS A 170 8.04 -11.19 -0.98
C CYS A 170 9.57 -11.12 -0.86
N ALA A 171 10.25 -10.58 -1.87
CA ALA A 171 11.71 -10.39 -1.83
C ALA A 171 12.19 -9.49 -0.68
N TYR A 172 11.26 -8.77 -0.02
CA TYR A 172 11.57 -7.90 1.10
C TYR A 172 11.24 -8.48 2.48
N VAL A 173 10.62 -9.68 2.55
CA VAL A 173 10.20 -10.29 3.83
C VAL A 173 11.36 -10.95 4.56
N HIS A 174 12.22 -11.67 3.84
CA HIS A 174 13.43 -12.28 4.39
C HIS A 174 14.67 -11.61 3.82
N PRO A 175 15.77 -11.52 4.59
CA PRO A 175 17.06 -11.07 4.08
C PRO A 175 17.41 -11.81 2.78
N SER A 176 17.40 -11.08 1.68
CA SER A 176 17.70 -11.63 0.36
C SER A 176 18.94 -10.95 -0.22
N ARG A 177 19.64 -11.65 -1.13
CA ARG A 177 20.77 -11.08 -1.87
C ARG A 177 20.38 -9.75 -2.55
N LYS A 178 19.17 -9.69 -3.11
CA LYS A 178 18.61 -8.47 -3.68
C LYS A 178 18.56 -7.31 -2.69
N GLN A 179 18.08 -7.53 -1.46
CA GLN A 179 18.04 -6.48 -0.45
C GLN A 179 19.44 -6.00 -0.04
N LEU A 180 20.40 -6.93 0.08
CA LEU A 180 21.78 -6.58 0.41
C LEU A 180 22.44 -5.78 -0.72
N ASP A 181 22.25 -6.20 -1.97
CA ASP A 181 22.77 -5.49 -3.16
C ASP A 181 22.16 -4.08 -3.27
N GLU A 182 20.85 -3.94 -3.02
CA GLU A 182 20.18 -2.63 -2.97
C GLU A 182 20.72 -1.75 -1.83
N GLN A 183 20.94 -2.31 -0.64
CA GLN A 183 21.50 -1.57 0.50
C GLN A 183 22.95 -1.14 0.23
N LEU A 184 23.77 -2.00 -0.35
CA LEU A 184 25.15 -1.69 -0.73
C LEU A 184 25.19 -0.58 -1.77
N LYS A 185 24.37 -0.68 -2.82
CA LYS A 185 24.25 0.36 -3.85
C LYS A 185 23.77 1.69 -3.27
N ASN A 186 22.79 1.66 -2.36
CA ASN A 186 22.31 2.87 -1.70
C ASN A 186 23.41 3.51 -0.86
N ARG A 187 24.15 2.73 -0.07
CA ARG A 187 25.29 3.22 0.71
C ARG A 187 26.39 3.82 -0.17
N GLN A 188 26.72 3.17 -1.29
CA GLN A 188 27.69 3.70 -2.27
C GLN A 188 27.25 5.05 -2.85
N ASN A 189 25.95 5.27 -2.99
CA ASN A 189 25.36 6.54 -3.43
C ASN A 189 25.13 7.54 -2.28
N GLY A 190 25.61 7.27 -1.06
CA GLY A 190 25.42 8.12 0.12
C GLY A 190 24.05 8.03 0.79
N ASN A 191 23.14 7.21 0.25
CA ASN A 191 21.78 7.04 0.75
C ASN A 191 21.76 6.05 1.92
N THR A 192 21.23 6.50 3.05
CA THR A 192 20.99 5.70 4.26
C THR A 192 19.62 6.06 4.82
N ILE A 193 19.14 5.34 5.84
CA ILE A 193 17.89 5.69 6.52
C ILE A 193 17.97 7.15 7.03
N GLY A 194 16.96 7.96 6.71
CA GLY A 194 16.89 9.40 6.97
C GLY A 194 17.67 10.27 5.98
N PHE A 195 18.27 9.67 4.94
CA PHE A 195 19.08 10.34 3.92
C PHE A 195 18.71 9.85 2.52
N GLU A 196 17.43 9.74 2.22
CA GLU A 196 16.92 9.21 0.97
C GLU A 196 16.96 10.27 -0.13
N SER A 197 17.14 9.81 -1.38
CA SER A 197 16.99 10.67 -2.56
C SER A 197 15.52 10.81 -2.98
N THR A 198 15.18 11.89 -3.69
CA THR A 198 13.87 12.07 -4.31
C THR A 198 13.46 10.87 -5.17
N ALA A 199 14.40 10.30 -5.94
CA ALA A 199 14.14 9.15 -6.80
C ALA A 199 13.69 7.90 -6.01
N MET A 200 14.23 7.70 -4.80
CA MET A 200 13.81 6.62 -3.91
C MET A 200 12.39 6.84 -3.42
N LEU A 201 12.04 8.07 -3.02
CA LEU A 201 10.70 8.43 -2.58
C LEU A 201 9.68 8.28 -3.73
N THR A 202 9.98 8.79 -4.93
CA THR A 202 9.15 8.61 -6.13
C THR A 202 8.89 7.12 -6.42
N ALA A 203 9.91 6.26 -6.29
CA ALA A 203 9.77 4.83 -6.55
C ALA A 203 8.83 4.15 -5.52
N VAL A 204 8.92 4.55 -4.26
CA VAL A 204 8.03 4.06 -3.19
C VAL A 204 6.61 4.56 -3.38
N ASN A 205 6.41 5.84 -3.72
CA ASN A 205 5.09 6.41 -4.01
C ASN A 205 4.37 5.68 -5.15
N LYS A 206 5.09 5.33 -6.22
CA LYS A 206 4.53 4.54 -7.33
C LYS A 206 4.08 3.15 -6.88
N LEU A 207 4.85 2.51 -5.99
CA LEU A 207 4.50 1.20 -5.45
C LEU A 207 3.25 1.28 -4.57
N ILE A 208 3.19 2.26 -3.67
CA ILE A 208 2.04 2.50 -2.78
C ILE A 208 0.79 2.79 -3.60
N PHE A 209 0.86 3.71 -4.56
CA PHE A 209 -0.28 4.05 -5.40
C PHE A 209 -0.81 2.83 -6.17
N ARG A 210 0.08 2.01 -6.75
CA ARG A 210 -0.32 0.80 -7.48
C ARG A 210 -0.99 -0.22 -6.56
N ALA A 211 -0.50 -0.41 -5.34
CA ALA A 211 -1.11 -1.29 -4.36
C ALA A 211 -2.51 -0.80 -3.95
N TYR A 212 -2.61 0.48 -3.58
CA TYR A 212 -3.89 1.09 -3.20
C TYR A 212 -4.91 1.05 -4.33
N ASP A 213 -4.52 1.27 -5.59
CA ASP A 213 -5.40 1.13 -6.76
C ASP A 213 -5.98 -0.30 -6.87
N MET A 214 -5.17 -1.34 -6.66
CA MET A 214 -5.66 -2.73 -6.67
C MET A 214 -6.53 -3.06 -5.46
N ILE A 215 -6.15 -2.61 -4.27
CA ILE A 215 -6.90 -2.83 -3.02
C ILE A 215 -8.28 -2.18 -3.10
N LEU A 216 -8.36 -0.92 -3.56
CA LEU A 216 -9.62 -0.21 -3.71
C LEU A 216 -10.57 -0.94 -4.64
N VAL A 217 -10.10 -1.46 -5.78
CA VAL A 217 -10.95 -2.23 -6.69
C VAL A 217 -11.49 -3.49 -6.02
N MET A 218 -10.67 -4.21 -5.26
CA MET A 218 -11.13 -5.40 -4.54
C MET A 218 -12.16 -5.05 -3.47
N ILE A 219 -11.97 -3.95 -2.74
CA ILE A 219 -12.93 -3.43 -1.77
C ILE A 219 -14.23 -3.01 -2.45
N PHE A 220 -14.19 -2.21 -3.52
CA PHE A 220 -15.40 -1.81 -4.26
C PHE A 220 -16.14 -3.02 -4.83
N HIS A 221 -15.41 -4.00 -5.36
CA HIS A 221 -16.04 -5.20 -5.87
C HIS A 221 -16.72 -5.98 -4.73
N GLY A 222 -16.01 -6.22 -3.62
CA GLY A 222 -16.59 -6.85 -2.41
C GLY A 222 -17.78 -6.08 -1.84
N PHE A 223 -17.77 -4.75 -1.94
CA PHE A 223 -18.87 -3.90 -1.50
C PHE A 223 -20.13 -4.00 -2.37
N GLY A 224 -19.97 -4.49 -3.60
CA GLY A 224 -21.05 -4.70 -4.56
C GLY A 224 -21.18 -3.53 -5.57
N PRO A 225 -21.55 -3.81 -6.84
CA PRO A 225 -21.61 -2.80 -7.90
C PRO A 225 -22.56 -1.63 -7.62
N SER A 226 -23.76 -1.90 -7.08
CA SER A 226 -24.75 -0.85 -6.80
C SER A 226 -24.25 0.14 -5.75
N MET A 227 -23.79 -0.37 -4.61
CA MET A 227 -23.30 0.46 -3.50
C MET A 227 -22.03 1.21 -3.90
N SER A 228 -21.14 0.55 -4.66
CA SER A 228 -19.95 1.21 -5.21
C SER A 228 -20.33 2.34 -6.15
N LYS A 229 -21.32 2.14 -7.04
CA LYS A 229 -21.80 3.18 -7.96
C LYS A 229 -22.27 4.41 -7.19
N ASP A 230 -23.06 4.22 -6.14
CA ASP A 230 -23.54 5.32 -5.31
C ASP A 230 -22.37 6.08 -4.64
N VAL A 231 -21.37 5.37 -4.10
CA VAL A 231 -20.18 6.00 -3.51
C VAL A 231 -19.39 6.80 -4.56
N PHE A 232 -19.22 6.26 -5.77
CA PHE A 232 -18.58 7.00 -6.85
C PHE A 232 -19.35 8.26 -7.20
N GLU A 233 -20.66 8.17 -7.45
CA GLU A 233 -21.47 9.29 -7.92
C GLU A 233 -21.64 10.39 -6.87
N VAL A 234 -21.82 10.02 -5.61
CA VAL A 234 -22.12 10.97 -4.53
C VAL A 234 -20.86 11.60 -3.94
N LEU A 235 -19.73 10.88 -3.93
CA LEU A 235 -18.53 11.30 -3.21
C LEU A 235 -17.31 11.43 -4.13
N LEU A 236 -16.92 10.35 -4.80
CA LEU A 236 -15.58 10.28 -5.42
C LEU A 236 -15.51 11.08 -6.73
N ASP A 237 -16.55 11.02 -7.56
CA ASP A 237 -16.61 11.73 -8.84
C ASP A 237 -16.80 13.25 -8.63
N GLU A 238 -17.42 13.67 -7.53
CA GLU A 238 -17.53 15.08 -7.16
C GLU A 238 -16.18 15.68 -6.75
N ASP A 239 -15.33 14.91 -6.05
CA ASP A 239 -13.94 15.30 -5.83
C ASP A 239 -13.09 15.06 -7.09
N LYS A 240 -13.05 16.07 -7.97
CA LYS A 240 -12.20 16.06 -9.17
C LYS A 240 -10.70 15.92 -8.87
N LYS A 241 -10.27 16.16 -7.62
CA LYS A 241 -8.86 16.02 -7.20
C LYS A 241 -8.56 14.65 -6.61
N TRP A 242 -9.56 13.78 -6.42
CA TRP A 242 -9.36 12.44 -5.88
C TRP A 242 -8.30 11.69 -6.71
N ALA A 243 -7.38 11.02 -6.01
CA ALA A 243 -6.11 10.61 -6.61
C ALA A 243 -6.28 9.42 -7.55
N PHE A 244 -7.25 8.55 -7.23
CA PHE A 244 -7.46 7.28 -7.90
C PHE A 244 -8.31 7.37 -9.16
N HIS A 245 -8.81 8.57 -9.52
CA HIS A 245 -9.31 8.84 -10.88
C HIS A 245 -8.28 8.51 -11.98
N LYS A 246 -6.99 8.59 -11.63
CA LYS A 246 -5.86 8.24 -12.51
C LYS A 246 -5.39 6.80 -12.35
N GLY A 247 -5.95 6.06 -11.39
CA GLY A 247 -5.66 4.65 -11.15
C GLY A 247 -6.00 3.82 -12.37
N LYS A 248 -5.18 2.82 -12.67
CA LYS A 248 -5.41 1.96 -13.84
C LYS A 248 -6.71 1.17 -13.62
N TYR A 249 -6.82 0.54 -12.46
CA TYR A 249 -7.88 -0.41 -12.16
C TYR A 249 -9.11 0.27 -11.60
N VAL A 250 -8.98 1.29 -10.74
CA VAL A 250 -10.14 2.06 -10.27
C VAL A 250 -10.88 2.71 -11.44
N ARG A 251 -10.16 3.31 -12.38
CA ARG A 251 -10.76 3.88 -13.59
C ARG A 251 -11.43 2.83 -14.47
N ALA A 252 -10.81 1.65 -14.60
CA ALA A 252 -11.41 0.55 -15.35
C ALA A 252 -12.69 0.06 -14.67
N PHE A 253 -12.69 -0.04 -13.33
CA PHE A 253 -13.83 -0.50 -12.54
C PHE A 253 -15.00 0.49 -12.64
N ARG A 254 -14.74 1.80 -12.49
CA ARG A 254 -15.77 2.83 -12.63
C ARG A 254 -16.49 2.76 -13.97
N LYS A 255 -15.78 2.43 -15.07
CA LYS A 255 -16.40 2.24 -16.39
C LYS A 255 -17.37 1.06 -16.45
N GLN A 256 -17.16 0.02 -15.64
CA GLN A 256 -18.05 -1.15 -15.58
C GLN A 256 -19.34 -0.88 -14.77
N LEU A 257 -19.38 0.20 -14.00
CA LEU A 257 -20.56 0.60 -13.19
C LEU A 257 -21.56 1.47 -13.97
N ASN A 258 -21.20 1.89 -15.19
CA ASN A 258 -22.00 2.79 -16.02
C ASN A 258 -23.00 2.02 -16.89
#